data_AF-A0A7G8EXE5-F1
#
_entry.id   AF-A0A7G8EXE5-F1
#
_cell.length_a   1.000
_cell.length_b   1.000
_cell.length_c   1.000
_cell.angle_alpha   90.00
_cell.angle_beta   90.00
_cell.angle_gamma   90.00
#
_symmetry.space_group_name_H-M   'P 1'
#
loop_
_entity.id
_entity.type
_entity.pdbx_description
1 polymer ?
#
loop_
_entity_poly.entity_id
_entity_poly.type
_entity_poly.pdbx_seq_one_letter_code
_entity_poly.pdbx_strand_id
1 'polypeptide(L)'
;MPVVTLLSDFVDGTSMALSEDTDQPSLNDYMTSAAGQLWAGTQQRRLRRKLTRQRRGPGTLLFAPDDKAHATVTAYLQSETGSSQEAEWRQRMEQQGVEIAPHVGEAHERQVLVKGDQRPLTRQAKAQGFG
;
A
#
# COMPACT_ATOMS: atom_id res chain seq x y z
N MET A 1 3.14 -3.06 -15.82
CA MET A 1 3.65 -1.77 -15.28
C MET A 1 3.88 -1.96 -13.80
N PRO A 2 4.94 -1.40 -13.18
CA PRO A 2 5.16 -1.59 -11.76
C PRO A 2 4.03 -0.98 -10.92
N VAL A 3 3.65 -1.67 -9.84
CA VAL A 3 2.59 -1.24 -8.93
C VAL A 3 3.10 -1.27 -7.50
N VAL A 4 2.87 -0.19 -6.76
CA VAL A 4 3.17 -0.14 -5.32
C VAL A 4 1.87 -0.20 -4.54
N THR A 5 1.82 -1.07 -3.54
CA THR A 5 0.66 -1.21 -2.65
C THR A 5 1.07 -0.95 -1.20
N LEU A 6 0.38 -0.03 -0.54
CA LEU A 6 0.49 0.21 0.90
C LEU A 6 -0.62 -0.52 1.63
N LEU A 7 -0.27 -1.52 2.44
CA LEU A 7 -1.16 -2.16 3.41
C LEU A 7 -1.01 -1.47 4.79
N SER A 8 -2.16 -1.14 5.40
CA SER A 8 -2.22 -0.39 6.66
C SER A 8 -3.28 -0.94 7.60
N ASP A 9 -2.88 -1.24 8.84
CA ASP A 9 -3.79 -1.61 9.92
C ASP A 9 -4.09 -0.42 10.84
N PHE A 10 -5.32 -0.35 11.34
CA PHE A 10 -5.83 0.77 12.14
C PHE A 10 -6.29 0.32 13.52
N VAL A 11 -6.33 1.27 14.47
CA VAL A 11 -6.69 1.00 15.86
C VAL A 11 -8.16 0.59 16.04
N ASP A 12 -9.00 0.84 15.04
CA ASP A 12 -10.41 0.40 15.03
C ASP A 12 -10.58 -1.06 14.55
N GLY A 13 -9.48 -1.79 14.39
CA GLY A 13 -9.48 -3.20 13.96
C GLY A 13 -9.64 -3.39 12.45
N THR A 14 -9.75 -2.32 11.67
CA THR A 14 -9.84 -2.39 10.21
C THR A 14 -8.48 -2.29 9.54
N SER A 15 -8.38 -2.81 8.32
CA SER A 15 -7.21 -2.68 7.46
C SER A 15 -7.57 -2.00 6.13
N MET A 16 -6.59 -1.41 5.46
CA MET A 16 -6.77 -0.82 4.13
C MET A 16 -5.50 -1.04 3.30
N ALA A 17 -5.68 -1.60 2.10
CA ALA A 17 -4.66 -1.58 1.06
C ALA A 17 -4.98 -0.48 0.04
N LEU A 18 -3.96 0.28 -0.35
CA LEU A 18 -4.04 1.25 -1.43
C LEU A 18 -2.90 1.02 -2.42
N SER A 19 -3.24 0.86 -3.68
CA SER A 19 -2.28 0.67 -4.77
C SER A 19 -2.23 1.87 -5.70
N GLU A 20 -1.06 2.12 -6.26
CA GLU A 20 -0.84 3.04 -7.37
C GLU A 20 0.20 2.50 -8.35
N ASP A 21 0.03 2.86 -9.61
CA ASP A 21 1.02 2.60 -10.63
C ASP A 21 2.24 3.50 -10.42
N THR A 22 3.42 3.01 -10.77
CA THR A 22 4.66 3.79 -10.67
C THR A 22 5.58 3.54 -11.86
N ASP A 23 6.28 4.60 -12.27
CA ASP A 23 7.38 4.51 -13.24
C ASP A 23 8.74 4.25 -12.55
N GLN A 24 8.75 4.14 -11.22
CA GLN A 24 9.97 3.92 -10.45
C GLN A 24 10.46 2.47 -10.62
N PRO A 25 11.78 2.27 -10.82
CA PRO A 25 12.31 0.94 -11.13
C PRO A 25 12.47 0.03 -9.91
N SER A 26 12.39 0.56 -8.68
CA SER A 26 12.49 -0.21 -7.43
C SER A 26 11.64 0.39 -6.30
N LEU A 27 11.44 -0.37 -5.22
CA LEU A 27 10.78 0.14 -4.01
C LEU A 27 11.59 1.27 -3.36
N ASN A 28 12.92 1.19 -3.39
CA ASN A 28 13.79 2.22 -2.81
C ASN A 28 13.65 3.57 -3.55
N ASP A 29 13.59 3.53 -4.88
CA ASP A 29 13.41 4.74 -5.70
C ASP A 29 12.02 5.33 -5.50
N TYR A 30 11.00 4.48 -5.36
CA TYR A 30 9.65 4.90 -4.99
C TYR A 30 9.61 5.58 -3.62
N MET A 31 10.18 4.95 -2.59
CA MET A 31 10.20 5.50 -1.24
C MET A 31 10.94 6.84 -1.15
N THR A 32 11.92 7.08 -2.02
CA THR A 32 12.66 8.34 -2.09
C THR A 32 11.89 9.44 -2.83
N SER A 33 11.20 9.09 -3.93
CA SER A 33 10.55 10.06 -4.82
C SER A 33 9.10 10.40 -4.46
N ALA A 34 8.37 9.45 -3.84
CA ALA A 34 6.94 9.55 -3.55
C ALA A 34 6.62 9.23 -2.08
N ALA A 35 7.56 9.51 -1.17
CA ALA A 35 7.41 9.29 0.27
C ALA A 35 6.05 9.81 0.78
N GLY A 36 5.22 8.91 1.29
CA GLY A 36 3.93 9.24 1.92
C GLY A 36 2.75 9.50 0.98
N GLN A 37 2.89 9.37 -0.36
CA GLN A 37 1.78 9.58 -1.30
C GLN A 37 0.62 8.60 -1.06
N LEU A 38 0.91 7.30 -1.02
CA LEU A 38 -0.08 6.26 -0.69
C LEU A 38 -0.66 6.43 0.72
N TRP A 39 0.13 6.93 1.67
CA TRP A 39 -0.38 7.20 3.01
C TRP A 39 -1.39 8.34 3.00
N ALA A 40 -1.08 9.45 2.33
CA ALA A 40 -2.02 10.56 2.19
C ALA A 40 -3.34 10.12 1.53
N GLY A 41 -3.26 9.30 0.48
CA GLY A 41 -4.44 8.71 -0.16
C GLY A 41 -5.25 7.82 0.78
N THR A 42 -4.58 7.02 1.61
CA THR A 42 -5.21 6.18 2.64
C THR A 42 -5.96 7.04 3.66
N GLN A 43 -5.32 8.09 4.16
CA GLN A 43 -5.89 9.03 5.12
C GLN A 43 -7.16 9.73 4.57
N GLN A 44 -7.12 10.17 3.32
CA GLN A 44 -8.28 10.79 2.66
C GLN A 44 -9.46 9.83 2.52
N ARG A 45 -9.21 8.58 2.10
CA ARG A 45 -10.27 7.57 1.94
C ARG A 45 -10.94 7.23 3.25
N ARG A 46 -10.15 7.08 4.31
CA ARG A 46 -10.66 6.81 5.66
C ARG A 46 -11.47 7.98 6.20
N LEU A 47 -11.00 9.22 5.99
CA LEU A 47 -11.75 10.42 6.35
C LEU A 47 -13.12 10.46 5.64
N ARG A 48 -13.17 10.18 4.33
CA ARG A 48 -14.43 10.12 3.56
C ARG A 48 -15.41 9.06 4.09
N ARG A 49 -14.89 7.97 4.68
CA ARG A 49 -15.69 6.90 5.29
C ARG A 49 -15.96 7.11 6.78
N LYS A 50 -15.56 8.26 7.36
CA LYS A 50 -15.66 8.56 8.80
C LYS A 50 -14.97 7.51 9.70
N LEU A 51 -13.91 6.88 9.21
CA LEU A 51 -13.11 5.90 9.96
C LEU A 51 -11.94 6.57 10.68
N THR A 52 -11.37 5.91 11.70
CA THR A 52 -10.18 6.43 12.38
C THR A 52 -9.02 6.56 11.41
N ARG A 53 -8.17 7.56 11.64
CA ARG A 53 -6.93 7.77 10.88
C ARG A 53 -5.70 7.25 11.62
N GLN A 54 -5.88 6.84 12.88
CA GLN A 54 -4.82 6.35 13.74
C GLN A 54 -4.45 4.91 13.37
N ARG A 55 -3.17 4.74 13.02
CA ARG A 55 -2.59 3.46 12.63
C ARG A 55 -2.24 2.62 13.86
N ARG A 56 -2.34 1.29 13.75
CA ARG A 56 -1.98 0.34 14.81
C ARG A 56 -0.47 0.06 14.87
N GLY A 57 0.26 0.26 13.77
CA GLY A 57 1.69 0.02 13.65
C GLY A 57 2.24 0.59 12.35
N PRO A 58 3.49 0.30 11.95
CA PRO A 58 3.98 0.66 10.62
C PRO A 58 3.18 -0.04 9.53
N GLY A 59 3.32 0.46 8.31
CA GLY A 59 2.76 -0.18 7.13
C GLY A 59 3.63 -1.18 6.48
N THR A 60 3.06 -1.78 5.45
CA THR A 60 3.82 -2.61 4.53
C THR A 60 3.63 -2.06 3.14
N LEU A 61 4.73 -1.64 2.51
CA LEU A 61 4.78 -1.43 1.07
C LEU A 61 5.13 -2.73 0.39
N LEU A 62 4.40 -3.03 -0.68
CA LEU A 62 4.60 -4.15 -1.59
C LEU A 62 4.83 -3.57 -2.98
N PHE A 63 6.04 -3.73 -3.52
CA PHE A 63 6.37 -3.31 -4.88
C PHE A 63 6.29 -4.54 -5.79
N ALA A 64 5.36 -4.52 -6.74
CA ALA A 64 5.25 -5.51 -7.79
C ALA A 64 5.91 -4.97 -9.07
N PRO A 65 6.99 -5.59 -9.58
CA PRO A 65 7.68 -5.10 -10.77
C PRO A 65 6.86 -5.24 -12.07
N ASP A 66 5.92 -6.20 -12.10
CA ASP A 66 5.09 -6.49 -13.27
C ASP A 66 3.67 -6.93 -12.88
N ASP A 67 2.83 -7.14 -13.90
CA ASP A 67 1.41 -7.46 -13.73
C ASP A 67 1.21 -8.84 -13.08
N LYS A 68 2.16 -9.77 -13.26
CA LYS A 68 2.11 -11.11 -12.66
C LYS A 68 2.40 -11.02 -11.16
N ALA A 69 3.44 -10.28 -10.78
CA ALA A 69 3.75 -9.97 -9.39
C ALA A 69 2.59 -9.22 -8.73
N HIS A 70 1.94 -8.30 -9.44
CA HIS A 70 0.80 -7.55 -8.92
C HIS A 70 -0.43 -8.45 -8.67
N ALA A 71 -0.71 -9.39 -9.56
CA ALA A 71 -1.76 -10.39 -9.36
C ALA A 71 -1.48 -11.25 -8.11
N THR A 72 -0.22 -11.63 -7.89
CA THR A 72 0.20 -12.38 -6.69
C THR A 72 0.03 -11.55 -5.41
N VAL A 73 0.40 -10.26 -5.42
CA VAL A 73 0.15 -9.34 -4.30
C VAL A 73 -1.35 -9.22 -4.01
N THR A 74 -2.18 -9.13 -5.05
CA THR A 74 -3.64 -9.05 -4.89
C THR A 74 -4.20 -10.33 -4.26
N ALA A 75 -3.74 -11.50 -4.71
CA ALA A 75 -4.13 -12.80 -4.14
C ALA A 75 -3.66 -12.96 -2.69
N TYR A 76 -2.46 -12.49 -2.35
CA TYR A 76 -1.96 -12.43 -0.97
C TYR A 76 -2.90 -11.60 -0.09
N LEU A 77 -3.25 -10.39 -0.51
CA LEU A 77 -4.10 -9.47 0.26
C LEU A 77 -5.54 -9.97 0.44
N GLN A 78 -6.00 -10.89 -0.41
CA GLN A 78 -7.33 -11.51 -0.33
C GLN A 78 -7.34 -12.82 0.46
N SER A 79 -6.17 -13.36 0.80
CA SER A 79 -6.07 -14.61 1.56
C SER A 79 -6.41 -14.40 3.04
N GLU A 80 -6.95 -15.45 3.66
CA GLU A 80 -7.22 -15.43 5.10
C GLU A 80 -5.89 -15.37 5.87
N THR A 81 -5.78 -14.43 6.82
CA THR A 81 -4.60 -14.29 7.66
C THR A 81 -4.30 -15.57 8.43
N GLY A 82 -3.06 -16.04 8.35
CA GLY A 82 -2.58 -17.26 8.98
C GLY A 82 -2.89 -18.54 8.22
N SER A 83 -3.53 -18.46 7.05
CA SER A 83 -3.83 -19.63 6.23
C SER A 83 -2.59 -20.19 5.51
N SER A 84 -2.64 -21.47 5.13
CA SER A 84 -1.62 -22.06 4.25
C SER A 84 -1.54 -21.36 2.89
N GLN A 85 -2.68 -20.87 2.40
CA GLN A 85 -2.77 -20.11 1.16
C GLN A 85 -2.02 -18.76 1.26
N GLU A 86 -2.10 -18.07 2.40
CA GLU A 86 -1.31 -16.85 2.64
C GLU A 86 0.20 -17.15 2.53
N ALA A 87 0.66 -18.26 3.13
CA ALA A 87 2.05 -18.66 3.08
C ALA A 87 2.52 -18.99 1.66
N GLU A 88 1.70 -19.69 0.87
CA GLU A 88 1.98 -19.95 -0.54
C GLU A 88 2.11 -18.66 -1.36
N TRP A 89 1.19 -17.71 -1.15
CA TRP A 89 1.26 -16.43 -1.85
C TRP A 89 2.48 -15.62 -1.44
N ARG A 90 2.85 -15.63 -0.15
CA ARG A 90 4.10 -15.02 0.32
C ARG A 90 5.33 -15.60 -0.37
N GLN A 91 5.42 -16.92 -0.47
CA GLN A 91 6.51 -17.58 -1.18
C GLN A 91 6.53 -17.22 -2.68
N ARG A 92 5.36 -17.14 -3.33
CA ARG A 92 5.25 -16.74 -4.73
C ARG A 92 5.65 -15.27 -4.94
N MET A 93 5.34 -14.38 -4.00
CA MET A 93 5.77 -12.97 -4.05
C MET A 93 7.30 -12.88 -4.06
N GLU A 94 7.98 -13.62 -3.18
CA GLU A 94 9.45 -13.66 -3.14
C GLU A 94 10.04 -14.18 -4.46
N GLN A 95 9.47 -15.27 -5.02
CA GLN A 95 9.92 -15.84 -6.31
C GLN A 95 9.70 -14.90 -7.50
N GLN A 96 8.74 -13.98 -7.41
CA GLN A 96 8.40 -13.03 -8.47
C GLN A 96 9.06 -11.66 -8.27
N GLY A 97 10.00 -11.54 -7.31
CA GLY A 97 10.74 -10.31 -7.09
C GLY A 97 9.89 -9.18 -6.50
N VAL A 98 8.83 -9.51 -5.75
CA VAL A 98 8.08 -8.50 -4.99
C VAL A 98 8.97 -8.00 -3.85
N GLU A 99 9.24 -6.70 -3.83
CA GLU A 99 9.97 -6.07 -2.74
C GLU A 99 9.01 -5.67 -1.63
N ILE A 100 9.40 -5.90 -0.37
CA ILE A 100 8.58 -5.63 0.80
C ILE A 100 9.37 -4.75 1.77
N ALA A 101 8.80 -3.62 2.18
CA ALA A 101 9.42 -2.74 3.16
C ALA A 101 8.40 -2.20 4.17
N PRO A 102 8.82 -1.94 5.42
CA PRO A 102 7.98 -1.23 6.36
C PRO A 102 7.79 0.22 5.91
N HIS A 103 6.57 0.73 6.02
CA HIS A 103 6.25 2.15 5.83
C HIS A 103 6.01 2.78 7.19
N VAL A 104 7.05 3.37 7.76
CA VAL A 104 6.94 4.12 9.00
C VAL A 104 6.36 5.48 8.65
N GLY A 105 5.09 5.67 9.02
CA GLY A 105 4.40 6.93 8.77
C GLY A 105 4.94 8.04 9.67
N GLU A 106 6.11 8.60 9.33
CA GLU A 106 6.83 9.53 10.18
C GLU A 106 6.19 10.92 10.23
N ALA A 107 6.63 11.73 11.20
CA ALA A 107 6.19 13.11 11.37
C ALA A 107 6.38 13.98 10.10
N HIS A 108 7.32 13.64 9.21
CA HIS A 108 7.57 14.35 7.96
C HIS A 108 6.45 14.15 6.91
N GLU A 109 5.69 13.06 6.97
CA GLU A 109 4.54 12.82 6.07
C GLU A 109 3.36 13.76 6.31
N ARG A 110 3.33 14.43 7.48
CA ARG A 110 2.37 15.51 7.74
C ARG A 110 2.55 16.67 6.77
N GLN A 111 3.74 16.89 6.22
CA GLN A 111 3.99 18.02 5.31
C GLN A 111 3.27 17.86 3.97
N VAL A 112 3.07 16.65 3.46
CA VAL A 112 2.31 16.39 2.21
C VAL A 112 0.82 16.64 2.41
N LEU A 113 0.29 16.41 3.62
CA LEU A 113 -1.08 16.79 3.99
C LEU A 113 -1.24 18.31 4.18
N VAL A 114 -0.18 18.99 4.65
CA VAL A 114 -0.20 20.44 4.96
C VAL A 114 0.04 21.31 3.71
N LYS A 115 0.83 20.85 2.74
CA LYS A 115 1.18 21.65 1.55
C LYS A 115 0.16 21.56 0.40
N GLY A 116 -0.86 20.70 0.48
CA GLY A 116 -1.95 20.63 -0.51
C GLY A 116 -1.56 20.15 -1.92
N ASP A 117 -0.26 20.01 -2.20
CA ASP A 117 0.29 19.59 -3.49
C ASP A 117 0.24 18.07 -3.61
N GLN A 118 -0.95 17.53 -3.84
CA GLN A 118 -1.13 16.12 -4.17
C GLN A 118 -1.34 15.99 -5.67
N ARG A 119 -0.36 15.38 -6.35
CA ARG A 119 -0.56 14.90 -7.72
C ARG A 119 -1.76 13.92 -7.70
N PRO A 120 -2.66 14.00 -8.68
CA PRO A 120 -3.81 13.09 -8.72
C PRO A 120 -3.31 11.66 -8.85
N LEU A 121 -3.70 10.79 -7.91
CA LEU A 121 -3.52 9.34 -8.00
C LEU A 121 -4.08 8.86 -9.35
N THR A 122 -3.29 8.13 -10.14
CA THR A 122 -3.70 7.63 -11.47
C THR A 122 -4.86 6.63 -11.35
N ARG A 123 -5.62 6.48 -12.44
CA ARG A 123 -7.00 5.92 -12.50
C ARG A 123 -7.18 4.51 -11.91
N GLN A 124 -6.12 3.75 -11.68
CA GLN A 124 -6.19 2.36 -11.19
C GLN A 124 -6.37 2.27 -9.66
N ALA A 125 -6.30 3.39 -8.94
CA ALA A 125 -6.54 3.48 -7.50
C ALA A 125 -7.99 3.17 -7.05
N LYS A 126 -8.85 2.53 -7.85
CA LYS A 126 -10.16 2.06 -7.37
C LYS A 126 -9.95 0.86 -6.46
N ALA A 127 -9.81 1.13 -5.17
CA ALA A 127 -9.88 0.12 -4.13
C ALA A 127 -11.22 -0.61 -4.28
N GLN A 128 -11.18 -1.84 -4.78
CA GLN A 128 -12.27 -2.78 -4.51
C GLN A 128 -12.20 -3.07 -3.01
N GLY A 129 -13.33 -2.82 -2.35
CA GLY A 129 -13.42 -2.80 -0.90
C GLY A 129 -12.99 -4.13 -0.30
N PHE A 130 -12.08 -4.06 0.66
CA PHE A 130 -12.08 -5.00 1.77
C PHE A 130 -13.25 -4.59 2.66
N GLY A 131 -14.26 -5.47 2.74
CA GLY A 131 -15.43 -5.33 3.59
C GLY A 131 -15.07 -5.42 5.06
#